data_AF-A0A7K4HIX7-F1
#
_entry.id   AF-A0A7K4HIX7-F1
#
_cell.length_a   1.000
_cell.length_b   1.000
_cell.length_c   1.000
_cell.angle_alpha   90.00
_cell.angle_beta   90.00
_cell.angle_gamma   90.00
#
_symmetry.space_group_name_H-M   'P 1'
#
loop_
_entity.id
_entity.type
_entity.pdbx_description
1 polymer ?
#
loop_
_entity_poly.entity_id
_entity_poly.type
_entity_poly.pdbx_seq_one_letter_code
_entity_poly.pdbx_strand_id
1 'polypeptide(L)'
;GIAGSCYALFATAVNPTGNFGSVISFYAILMASLGGLTTIRGSALGAFFFIFLEYSLIIAGAEIYVNLIFALILILVVRFSEHGILKPILERVKDLWDLLLGR
;
A
#
# COMPACT_ATOMS: atom_id res chain seq x y z
N GLY A 1 -35.73 -17.71 2.05
CA GLY A 1 -35.25 -18.53 0.92
C GLY A 1 -34.89 -17.67 -0.28
N ILE A 2 -35.89 -17.22 -1.04
CA ILE A 2 -35.72 -16.58 -2.36
C ILE A 2 -34.97 -15.23 -2.31
N ALA A 3 -35.28 -14.37 -1.33
CA ALA A 3 -34.56 -13.10 -1.15
C ALA A 3 -33.09 -13.31 -0.78
N GLY A 4 -32.81 -14.31 0.07
CA GLY A 4 -31.45 -14.70 0.45
C GLY A 4 -30.67 -15.32 -0.71
N SER A 5 -31.32 -16.11 -1.57
CA SER A 5 -30.68 -16.67 -2.77
C SER A 5 -30.42 -15.61 -3.83
N CYS A 6 -31.29 -14.61 -4.01
CA CYS A 6 -31.02 -13.46 -4.88
C CYS A 6 -29.86 -12.61 -4.35
N TYR A 7 -29.83 -12.35 -3.04
CA TYR A 7 -28.71 -11.63 -2.41
C TYR A 7 -27.40 -12.41 -2.51
N ALA A 8 -27.43 -13.73 -2.32
CA ALA A 8 -26.28 -14.59 -2.52
C ALA A 8 -25.79 -14.51 -3.97
N LEU A 9 -26.69 -14.59 -4.97
CA LEU A 9 -26.35 -14.47 -6.39
C LEU A 9 -25.69 -13.11 -6.71
N PHE A 10 -26.19 -12.03 -6.13
CA PHE A 10 -25.61 -10.68 -6.24
C PHE A 10 -24.24 -10.58 -5.56
N ALA A 11 -24.08 -11.15 -4.36
CA ALA A 11 -22.81 -11.15 -3.63
C ALA A 11 -21.75 -12.07 -4.27
N THR A 12 -22.17 -13.14 -4.94
CA THR A 12 -21.30 -14.04 -5.71
C THR A 12 -21.06 -13.56 -7.15
N ALA A 13 -21.73 -12.49 -7.59
CA ALA A 13 -21.44 -11.85 -8.86
C ALA A 13 -20.05 -11.21 -8.73
N VAL A 14 -19.02 -12.01 -9.05
CA VAL A 14 -17.64 -11.56 -9.11
C VAL A 14 -17.58 -10.52 -10.22
N ASN A 15 -17.54 -9.25 -9.85
CA ASN A 15 -17.28 -8.16 -10.77
C ASN A 15 -15.75 -7.99 -10.88
N PRO A 16 -15.10 -8.50 -11.93
CA PRO A 16 -13.65 -8.43 -12.10
C PRO A 16 -13.17 -7.01 -12.42
N THR A 17 -14.07 -6.05 -12.64
CA THR A 17 -13.75 -4.64 -12.90
C THR A 17 -14.04 -3.76 -11.68
N GLY A 18 -14.86 -4.25 -10.74
CA GLY A 18 -15.20 -3.60 -9.47
C GLY A 18 -14.39 -4.17 -8.31
N ASN A 19 -15.07 -4.69 -7.29
CA ASN A 19 -14.48 -5.10 -6.00
C ASN A 19 -13.43 -6.22 -6.07
N PHE A 20 -13.41 -7.02 -7.13
CA PHE A 20 -12.42 -8.08 -7.35
C PHE A 20 -11.43 -7.74 -8.46
N GLY A 21 -11.36 -6.46 -8.84
CA GLY A 21 -10.41 -5.99 -9.83
C GLY A 21 -8.97 -6.16 -9.37
N SER A 22 -8.09 -6.52 -10.32
CA SER A 22 -6.66 -6.71 -10.07
C SER A 22 -6.00 -5.50 -9.41
N VAL A 23 -6.53 -4.29 -9.69
CA VAL A 23 -6.07 -3.03 -9.11
C VAL A 23 -6.25 -2.98 -7.59
N ILE A 24 -7.36 -3.49 -7.06
CA ILE A 24 -7.64 -3.47 -5.61
C ILE A 24 -6.70 -4.43 -4.88
N SER A 25 -6.52 -5.63 -5.43
CA SER A 25 -5.56 -6.61 -4.91
C SER A 25 -4.12 -6.07 -4.96
N PHE A 26 -3.77 -5.36 -6.01
CA PHE A 26 -2.48 -4.71 -6.17
C PHE A 26 -2.25 -3.66 -5.07
N TYR A 27 -3.24 -2.80 -4.79
CA TYR A 27 -3.15 -1.82 -3.71
C TYR A 27 -3.03 -2.46 -2.33
N ALA A 28 -3.75 -3.55 -2.06
CA ALA A 28 -3.63 -4.27 -0.80
C ALA A 28 -2.20 -4.80 -0.56
N ILE A 29 -1.58 -5.38 -1.60
CA ILE A 29 -0.20 -5.86 -1.53
C ILE A 29 0.78 -4.68 -1.35
N LEU A 30 0.56 -3.56 -2.04
CA LEU A 30 1.35 -2.35 -1.88
C LEU A 30 1.30 -1.82 -0.45
N MET A 31 0.10 -1.60 0.09
CA MET A 31 -0.08 -1.09 1.45
C MET A 31 0.61 -1.97 2.50
N ALA A 32 0.47 -3.29 2.38
CA ALA A 32 1.10 -4.24 3.29
C ALA A 32 2.63 -4.28 3.13
N SER A 33 3.12 -4.28 1.88
CA SER A 33 4.55 -4.40 1.60
C SER A 33 5.33 -3.12 1.95
N LEU A 34 4.71 -1.94 1.78
CA LEU A 34 5.32 -0.64 2.07
C LEU A 34 5.61 -0.50 3.58
N GLY A 35 4.70 -1.01 4.42
CA GLY A 35 4.84 -1.03 5.87
C GLY A 35 5.64 -2.20 6.46
N GLY A 36 5.84 -3.27 5.67
CA GLY A 36 6.58 -4.47 6.04
C GLY A 36 5.67 -5.68 6.27
N LEU A 37 5.90 -6.75 5.49
CA LEU A 37 5.08 -7.97 5.47
C LEU A 37 5.14 -8.80 6.76
N THR A 38 6.13 -8.57 7.62
CA THR A 38 6.41 -9.41 8.79
C THR A 38 5.59 -9.02 10.02
N THR A 39 4.97 -7.83 10.06
CA THR A 39 4.21 -7.38 11.25
C THR A 39 2.92 -6.67 10.88
N ILE A 40 1.84 -6.96 11.61
CA ILE A 40 0.52 -6.32 11.43
C ILE A 40 0.60 -4.80 11.65
N ARG A 41 1.42 -4.36 12.62
CA ARG A 41 1.63 -2.94 12.92
C ARG A 41 2.38 -2.21 11.80
N GLY A 42 3.35 -2.86 11.17
CA GLY A 42 4.05 -2.35 10.00
C GLY A 42 3.08 -2.11 8.85
N SER A 43 2.32 -3.14 8.47
CA SER A 43 1.31 -3.03 7.40
C SER A 43 0.29 -1.91 7.65
N ALA A 44 -0.17 -1.70 8.89
CA ALA A 44 -1.09 -0.62 9.22
C ALA A 44 -0.46 0.78 9.02
N LEU A 45 0.80 0.96 9.42
CA LEU A 45 1.57 2.18 9.18
C LEU A 45 1.82 2.41 7.67
N GLY A 46 2.10 1.34 6.92
CA GLY A 46 2.27 1.38 5.47
C GLY A 46 0.99 1.81 4.74
N ALA A 47 -0.15 1.27 5.14
CA ALA A 47 -1.46 1.66 4.60
C ALA A 47 -1.78 3.13 4.88
N PHE A 48 -1.49 3.62 6.09
CA PHE A 48 -1.69 5.02 6.44
C PHE A 48 -0.87 5.96 5.56
N PHE A 49 0.42 5.66 5.37
CA PHE A 49 1.28 6.44 4.48
C PHE A 49 0.84 6.38 3.03
N PHE A 50 0.40 5.20 2.57
CA PHE A 50 -0.08 4.99 1.21
C PHE A 50 -1.27 5.91 0.91
N ILE A 51 -2.28 5.95 1.78
CA ILE A 51 -3.48 6.79 1.60
C ILE A 51 -3.09 8.27 1.52
N PHE A 52 -2.17 8.70 2.39
CA PHE A 52 -1.72 10.10 2.39
C PHE A 52 -0.97 10.48 1.11
N LEU A 53 -0.11 9.58 0.63
CA LEU A 53 0.64 9.78 -0.61
C LEU A 53 -0.29 9.78 -1.84
N GLU A 54 -1.23 8.82 -1.91
CA GLU A 54 -2.24 8.75 -2.96
C GLU A 54 -3.05 10.04 -3.02
N TYR A 55 -3.57 10.49 -1.88
CA TYR A 55 -4.36 11.72 -1.79
C TYR A 55 -3.56 12.96 -2.24
N SER A 56 -2.30 13.07 -1.81
CA SER A 56 -1.42 14.17 -2.20
C SER A 56 -1.16 14.19 -3.71
N LEU A 57 -1.03 13.02 -4.32
CA LEU A 57 -0.72 12.87 -5.75
C LEU A 57 -1.94 13.14 -6.65
N ILE A 58 -3.14 12.80 -6.17
CA ILE A 58 -4.41 13.16 -6.80
C ILE A 58 -4.58 14.69 -6.80
N ILE A 59 -4.34 15.36 -5.65
CA ILE A 59 -4.41 16.83 -5.56
C ILE A 59 -3.42 17.51 -6.52
N ALA A 60 -2.25 16.91 -6.72
CA ALA A 60 -1.24 17.42 -7.66
C ALA A 60 -1.63 17.28 -9.15
N GLY A 61 -2.79 16.68 -9.46
CA GLY A 61 -3.28 16.50 -10.84
C GLY A 61 -2.57 15.37 -11.60
N ALA A 62 -1.88 14.47 -10.90
CA ALA A 62 -1.09 13.39 -11.49
C ALA A 62 -1.84 12.05 -11.57
N GLU A 63 -3.17 12.07 -11.69
CA GLU A 63 -4.07 10.89 -11.65
C GLU A 63 -3.61 9.75 -12.56
N ILE A 64 -3.17 10.06 -13.78
CA ILE A 64 -2.72 9.06 -14.76
C ILE A 64 -1.38 8.42 -14.35
N TYR A 65 -0.51 9.20 -13.70
CA TYR A 65 0.83 8.76 -13.30
C TYR A 65 0.85 8.06 -11.94
N VAL A 66 -0.22 8.19 -11.14
CA VAL A 66 -0.33 7.56 -9.81
C VAL A 66 -0.09 6.05 -9.87
N ASN A 67 -0.76 5.37 -10.80
CA ASN A 67 -0.60 3.92 -10.97
C ASN A 67 0.84 3.52 -11.34
N LEU A 68 1.50 4.31 -12.19
CA LEU A 68 2.86 4.03 -12.65
C LEU A 68 3.88 4.25 -11.53
N ILE A 69 3.72 5.34 -10.77
CA ILE A 69 4.54 5.65 -9.60
C ILE A 69 4.39 4.54 -8.56
N PHE A 70 3.17 4.10 -8.28
CA PHE A 70 2.92 3.01 -7.34
C PHE A 70 3.44 1.65 -7.82
N ALA A 71 3.36 1.35 -9.13
CA ALA A 71 4.01 0.17 -9.70
C ALA A 71 5.53 0.21 -9.52
N LEU A 72 6.15 1.36 -9.73
CA LEU A 72 7.60 1.53 -9.55
C LEU A 72 8.01 1.41 -8.07
N ILE A 73 7.22 2.00 -7.17
CA ILE A 73 7.38 1.83 -5.72
C ILE A 73 7.25 0.35 -5.35
N LEU A 74 6.24 -0.38 -5.85
CA LEU A 74 6.08 -1.81 -5.57
C LEU A 74 7.31 -2.61 -6.03
N ILE A 75 7.81 -2.35 -7.25
CA ILE A 75 9.01 -3.03 -7.76
C ILE A 75 10.21 -2.77 -6.83
N LEU A 76 10.38 -1.54 -6.36
CA LEU A 76 11.42 -1.22 -5.38
C LEU A 76 11.18 -1.93 -4.06
N VAL A 77 9.96 -1.86 -3.50
CA VAL A 77 9.59 -2.52 -2.25
C VAL A 77 9.92 -4.00 -2.36
N VAL A 78 9.34 -4.71 -3.32
CA VAL A 78 9.52 -6.16 -3.51
C VAL A 78 10.98 -6.52 -3.74
N ARG A 79 11.71 -5.73 -4.53
CA ARG A 79 13.14 -5.98 -4.79
C ARG A 79 14.03 -5.79 -3.56
N PHE A 80 13.67 -4.89 -2.65
CA PHE A 80 14.37 -4.67 -1.39
C PHE A 80 13.66 -5.35 -0.19
N SER A 81 12.60 -6.13 -0.43
CA SER A 81 11.65 -6.63 0.58
C SER A 81 12.14 -7.80 1.40
N GLU A 82 13.34 -8.37 1.16
CA GLU A 82 13.86 -9.33 2.14
C GLU A 82 13.96 -8.69 3.54
N HIS A 83 14.04 -7.35 3.63
CA HIS A 83 14.03 -6.61 4.91
C HIS A 83 13.03 -5.42 5.00
N GLY A 84 12.31 -5.08 3.93
CA GLY A 84 11.37 -3.94 3.86
C GLY A 84 12.06 -2.57 3.77
N ILE A 85 11.49 -1.61 3.04
CA ILE A 85 12.15 -0.30 2.81
C ILE A 85 12.16 0.56 4.10
N LEU A 86 11.16 0.36 4.98
CA LEU A 86 11.05 1.17 6.18
C LEU A 86 12.21 0.96 7.16
N LYS A 87 12.76 -0.25 7.27
CA LYS A 87 13.85 -0.55 8.22
C LYS A 87 15.15 0.23 7.94
N PRO A 88 15.73 0.18 6.72
CA PRO A 88 16.94 0.94 6.39
C PRO A 88 16.70 2.46 6.35
N ILE A 89 15.49 2.91 6.02
CA ILE A 89 15.16 4.35 6.08
C ILE A 89 15.07 4.81 7.53
N LEU A 90 14.41 4.04 8.41
CA LEU A 90 14.28 4.37 9.83
C LEU A 90 15.63 4.38 10.54
N GLU A 91 16.52 3.44 10.22
CA GLU A 91 17.90 3.43 10.72
C GLU A 91 18.65 4.69 10.29
N ARG A 92 18.58 5.07 9.01
CA ARG A 92 19.23 6.30 8.53
C ARG A 92 18.65 7.58 9.12
N VAL A 93 17.33 7.63 9.34
CA VAL A 93 16.68 8.79 9.97
C VAL A 93 17.08 8.89 11.44
N LYS A 94 17.21 7.76 12.13
CA LYS A 94 17.71 7.72 13.51
C LYS A 94 19.16 8.18 13.59
N ASP A 95 20.03 7.71 12.68
CA ASP A 95 21.43 8.16 12.62
C ASP A 95 21.55 9.67 12.36
N LEU A 96 20.72 10.20 11.45
CA LEU A 96 20.68 11.65 11.19
C LEU A 96 20.14 12.44 12.38
N TRP A 97 19.18 11.88 13.11
CA TRP A 97 18.61 12.49 14.31
C TRP A 97 19.60 12.49 15.46
N ASP A 98 20.36 11.42 15.66
CA ASP A 98 21.42 11.31 16.66
C ASP A 98 22.59 12.26 16.34
N LEU A 99 22.96 12.39 15.05
CA LEU A 99 23.96 13.36 14.58
C LEU A 99 23.52 14.82 14.79
N LEU A 100 22.22 15.12 14.63
CA LEU A 100 21.62 16.44 14.89
C LEU A 100 21.51 16.76 16.39
N LEU A 101 21.34 15.74 17.24
CA LEU A 101 21.28 15.87 18.70
C LEU A 101 22.68 15.94 19.36
N GLY A 102 23.76 15.83 18.58
CA GLY A 102 25.12 16.02 19.08
C GLY A 102 25.58 14.91 20.02
N ARG A 103 25.29 13.65 19.70
CA ARG A 103 25.93 12.47 20.30
C ARG A 103 26.64 11.63 19.25
#